data_AF-A0A1H1DZP7-F1
#
_entry.id   AF-A0A1H1DZP7-F1
#
_cell.length_a   1.000
_cell.length_b   1.000
_cell.length_c   1.000
_cell.angle_alpha   90.00
_cell.angle_beta   90.00
_cell.angle_gamma   90.00
#
_symmetry.space_group_name_H-M   'P 1'
#
loop_
_entity.id
_entity.type
_entity.pdbx_description
1 polymer ?
#
loop_
_entity_poly.entity_id
_entity_poly.type
_entity_poly.pdbx_seq_one_letter_code
_entity_poly.pdbx_strand_id
1 'polypeptide(L)'
;MKPLKNRFLAIAMQVELNLSIWTGGLYMIWVLFDRDATRYFETYAVFAIVSLCLFFFTALFVRCPECNTSMHHLYKPGEGLLMHRGFLPHEVFTQKLIECPKCNQVVKFRD
;
A
#
# COMPACT_ATOMS: atom_id res chain seq x y z
N MET A 1 -6.80 10.01 -20.74
CA MET A 1 -6.47 9.06 -19.64
C MET A 1 -7.71 8.78 -18.82
N LYS A 2 -8.05 7.50 -18.57
CA LYS A 2 -9.20 7.14 -17.74
C LYS A 2 -8.88 7.30 -16.24
N PRO A 3 -9.84 7.72 -15.40
CA PRO A 3 -9.67 7.78 -13.96
C PRO A 3 -9.75 6.40 -13.31
N LEU A 4 -9.04 6.21 -12.20
CA LEU A 4 -9.13 4.99 -11.40
C LEU A 4 -10.47 4.92 -10.65
N LYS A 5 -11.28 3.88 -10.93
CA LYS A 5 -12.66 3.73 -10.42
C LYS A 5 -12.75 3.66 -8.89
N ASN A 6 -11.75 3.07 -8.22
CA ASN A 6 -11.71 2.89 -6.76
C ASN A 6 -10.51 3.62 -6.12
N ARG A 7 -10.31 4.89 -6.48
CA ARG A 7 -9.17 5.71 -6.02
C ARG A 7 -9.06 5.83 -4.50
N PHE A 8 -10.17 6.01 -3.79
CA PHE A 8 -10.16 6.14 -2.33
C PHE A 8 -9.71 4.85 -1.64
N LEU A 9 -10.14 3.69 -2.15
CA LEU A 9 -9.72 2.40 -1.64
C LEU A 9 -8.21 2.20 -1.85
N ALA A 10 -7.70 2.55 -3.02
CA ALA A 10 -6.27 2.49 -3.32
C ALA A 10 -5.43 3.37 -2.38
N ILE A 11 -5.91 4.58 -2.04
CA ILE A 11 -5.30 5.46 -1.03
C ILE A 11 -5.31 4.79 0.34
N ALA A 12 -6.48 4.32 0.79
CA ALA A 12 -6.67 3.72 2.11
C ALA A 12 -5.75 2.50 2.30
N MET A 13 -5.66 1.64 1.31
CA MET A 13 -4.77 0.47 1.35
C MET A 13 -3.30 0.84 1.43
N GLN A 14 -2.86 1.84 0.65
CA GLN A 14 -1.46 2.27 0.69
C GLN A 14 -1.12 2.89 2.06
N VAL A 15 -2.06 3.60 2.68
CA VAL A 15 -1.92 4.11 4.06
C VAL A 15 -1.89 2.96 5.07
N GLU A 16 -2.79 1.98 4.94
CA GLU A 16 -2.83 0.80 5.80
C GLU A 16 -1.52 0.02 5.77
N LEU A 17 -1.00 -0.28 4.58
CA LEU A 17 0.26 -1.00 4.40
C LEU A 17 1.42 -0.26 5.08
N ASN A 18 1.47 1.07 4.93
CA ASN A 18 2.48 1.89 5.58
C ASN A 18 2.32 1.83 7.12
N LEU A 19 1.11 2.05 7.64
CA LEU A 19 0.85 1.97 9.08
C LEU A 19 1.29 0.62 9.66
N SER A 20 0.98 -0.48 8.98
CA SER A 20 1.36 -1.84 9.41
C SER A 20 2.89 -2.03 9.48
N ILE A 21 3.63 -1.46 8.53
CA ILE A 21 5.11 -1.50 8.56
C ILE A 21 5.65 -0.64 9.72
N TRP A 22 5.11 0.56 9.91
CA TRP A 22 5.57 1.49 10.96
C TRP A 22 5.24 0.99 12.36
N THR A 23 4.06 0.39 12.59
CA THR A 23 3.70 -0.20 13.88
C THR A 23 4.63 -1.35 14.25
N GLY A 24 5.06 -2.17 13.28
CA GLY A 24 6.07 -3.20 13.50
C GLY A 24 7.43 -2.63 13.91
N GLY A 25 7.87 -1.55 13.27
CA GLY A 25 9.09 -0.84 13.65
C GLY A 25 9.01 -0.28 15.09
N LEU A 26 7.89 0.36 15.44
CA LEU A 26 7.65 0.87 16.79
C LEU A 26 7.61 -0.25 17.84
N TYR A 27 6.98 -1.39 17.53
CA TYR A 27 6.97 -2.55 18.41
C TYR A 27 8.38 -3.09 18.67
N MET A 28 9.20 -3.23 17.62
CA MET A 28 10.59 -3.67 17.77
C MET A 28 11.41 -2.70 18.64
N ILE A 29 11.25 -1.38 18.43
CA ILE A 29 11.90 -0.37 19.27
C ILE A 29 11.44 -0.49 20.73
N TRP A 30 10.15 -0.68 20.97
CA TRP A 30 9.62 -0.86 22.32
C TRP A 30 10.23 -2.10 23.00
N VAL A 31 10.33 -3.23 22.30
CA VAL A 31 10.96 -4.46 22.81
C VAL A 31 12.45 -4.26 23.13
N LEU A 32 13.15 -3.40 22.40
CA LEU A 32 14.56 -3.07 22.68
C LEU A 32 14.72 -2.28 23.98
N PHE A 33 13.78 -1.39 24.30
CA PHE A 33 13.78 -0.63 25.56
C PHE A 33 13.21 -1.42 26.73
N ASP A 34 12.20 -2.25 26.48
CA ASP A 34 11.48 -3.03 27.48
C ASP A 34 11.18 -4.45 26.96
N ARG A 35 11.92 -5.43 27.48
CA ARG A 35 11.75 -6.85 27.11
C ARG A 35 10.40 -7.42 27.55
N ASP A 36 9.73 -6.84 28.54
CA ASP A 36 8.40 -7.31 28.97
C ASP A 36 7.32 -7.04 27.90
N ALA A 37 7.58 -6.14 26.95
CA ALA A 37 6.72 -5.89 25.79
C ALA A 37 6.54 -7.14 24.89
N THR A 38 7.42 -8.14 25.00
CA THR A 38 7.29 -9.44 24.31
C THR A 38 6.01 -10.19 24.66
N ARG A 39 5.43 -9.94 25.85
CA ARG A 39 4.14 -10.54 26.26
C ARG A 39 2.98 -10.13 25.35
N TYR A 40 3.09 -8.99 24.68
CA TYR A 40 2.08 -8.48 23.74
C TYR A 40 2.32 -8.93 22.30
N PHE A 41 3.29 -9.80 22.06
CA PHE A 41 3.64 -10.28 20.71
C PHE A 41 2.45 -10.93 20.01
N GLU A 42 1.72 -11.82 20.68
CA GLU A 42 0.58 -12.51 20.09
C GLU A 42 -0.51 -11.54 19.63
N THR A 43 -0.84 -10.56 20.47
CA THR A 43 -1.81 -9.52 20.14
C THR A 43 -1.35 -8.71 18.92
N TYR A 44 -0.09 -8.25 18.92
CA TYR A 44 0.51 -7.56 17.79
C TYR A 44 0.46 -8.41 16.51
N ALA A 45 0.85 -9.69 16.58
CA ALA A 45 0.88 -10.60 15.45
C ALA A 45 -0.51 -10.81 14.86
N VAL A 46 -1.55 -10.97 15.69
CA VAL A 46 -2.94 -11.06 15.23
C VAL A 46 -3.34 -9.81 14.46
N PHE A 47 -3.09 -8.61 14.99
CA PHE A 47 -3.40 -7.36 14.29
C PHE A 47 -2.64 -7.22 12.96
N ALA A 48 -1.36 -7.57 12.94
CA ALA A 48 -0.54 -7.52 11.73
C ALA A 48 -1.06 -8.47 10.64
N ILE A 49 -1.40 -9.71 11.00
CA ILE A 49 -1.95 -10.71 10.09
C ILE A 49 -3.30 -10.26 9.54
N VAL A 50 -4.20 -9.79 10.41
CA VAL A 50 -5.53 -9.29 10.00
C VAL A 50 -5.39 -8.12 9.02
N SER A 51 -4.52 -7.16 9.30
CA SER A 51 -4.27 -6.02 8.40
C SER A 51 -3.69 -6.47 7.04
N LEU A 52 -2.74 -7.40 7.03
CA LEU A 52 -2.21 -7.98 5.79
C LEU A 52 -3.31 -8.67 4.95
N CYS A 53 -4.17 -9.45 5.59
CA CYS A 53 -5.30 -10.10 4.92
C CYS A 53 -6.28 -9.07 4.34
N LEU A 54 -6.61 -8.02 5.10
CA LEU A 54 -7.48 -6.94 4.64
C LEU A 54 -6.86 -6.19 3.45
N PHE A 55 -5.56 -5.90 3.49
CA PHE A 55 -4.83 -5.30 2.37
C PHE A 55 -4.96 -6.13 1.08
N PHE A 56 -4.68 -7.44 1.12
CA PHE A 56 -4.78 -8.27 -0.09
C PHE A 56 -6.22 -8.41 -0.58
N PHE A 57 -7.19 -8.53 0.32
CA PHE A 57 -8.60 -8.63 -0.03
C PHE A 57 -9.11 -7.35 -0.72
N THR A 58 -8.80 -6.20 -0.14
CA THR A 58 -9.19 -4.88 -0.69
C THR A 58 -8.48 -4.57 -2.00
N ALA A 59 -7.25 -5.07 -2.20
CA ALA A 59 -6.49 -4.88 -3.43
C ALA A 59 -7.16 -5.46 -4.68
N LEU A 60 -7.99 -6.49 -4.55
CA LEU A 60 -8.71 -7.09 -5.66
C LEU A 60 -9.72 -6.14 -6.32
N PHE A 61 -10.14 -5.11 -5.59
CA PHE A 61 -11.10 -4.11 -6.06
C PHE A 61 -10.41 -2.91 -6.72
N VAL A 62 -9.12 -2.68 -6.49
CA VAL A 62 -8.36 -1.63 -7.19
C VAL A 62 -7.92 -2.19 -8.53
N ARG A 63 -8.64 -1.86 -9.60
CA ARG A 63 -8.37 -2.41 -10.95
C ARG A 63 -7.99 -1.33 -11.96
N CYS A 64 -7.09 -1.68 -12.86
CA CYS A 64 -6.73 -0.82 -13.99
C CYS A 64 -7.95 -0.64 -14.92
N PRO A 65 -8.30 0.60 -15.32
CA PRO A 65 -9.43 0.84 -16.22
C PRO A 65 -9.17 0.43 -17.69
N GLU A 66 -7.92 0.13 -18.05
CA GLU A 66 -7.57 -0.34 -19.40
C GLU A 66 -7.53 -1.86 -19.49
N CYS A 67 -6.79 -2.54 -18.61
CA CYS A 67 -6.60 -4.00 -18.67
C CYS A 67 -7.38 -4.80 -17.62
N ASN A 68 -8.21 -4.13 -16.80
CA ASN A 68 -9.05 -4.72 -15.74
C ASN A 68 -8.30 -5.61 -14.72
N THR A 69 -6.97 -5.51 -14.65
CA THR A 69 -6.15 -6.28 -13.73
C THR A 69 -6.06 -5.57 -12.38
N SER A 70 -6.02 -6.33 -11.28
CA SER A 70 -5.81 -5.79 -9.93
C SER A 70 -4.45 -5.11 -9.81
N MET A 71 -4.43 -3.97 -9.13
CA MET A 71 -3.24 -3.18 -8.86
C MET A 71 -3.05 -3.13 -7.34
N HIS A 72 -2.21 -4.02 -6.83
CA HIS A 72 -1.93 -4.15 -5.40
C HIS A 72 -1.09 -2.99 -4.86
N HIS A 73 -0.23 -2.42 -5.69
CA HIS A 73 0.61 -1.29 -5.35
C HIS A 73 0.47 -0.19 -6.39
N LEU A 74 0.70 1.05 -5.95
CA LEU A 74 0.71 2.22 -6.81
C LEU A 74 2.14 2.53 -7.23
N TYR A 75 2.35 2.64 -8.55
CA TYR A 75 3.65 2.89 -9.14
C TYR A 75 3.68 4.23 -9.88
N LYS A 76 4.78 4.98 -9.72
CA LYS A 76 5.01 6.24 -10.44
C LYS A 76 5.25 5.94 -11.91
N PRO A 77 4.78 6.77 -12.87
CA PRO A 77 5.11 6.58 -14.27
C PRO A 77 6.61 6.78 -14.54
N GLY A 78 7.17 6.06 -15.51
CA GLY A 78 8.59 6.19 -15.90
C GLY A 78 9.29 4.86 -16.22
N GLU A 79 10.62 4.89 -16.28
CA GLU A 79 11.47 3.72 -16.48
C GLU A 79 12.15 3.29 -15.17
N GLY A 80 12.49 2.01 -15.04
CA GLY A 80 13.19 1.45 -13.87
C GLY A 80 12.42 0.36 -13.13
N LEU A 81 13.06 -0.23 -12.11
CA LEU A 81 12.50 -1.32 -11.31
C LEU A 81 11.26 -0.86 -10.52
N LEU A 82 10.22 -1.69 -10.52
CA LEU A 82 8.95 -1.43 -9.83
C LEU A 82 9.14 -1.10 -8.34
N MET A 83 10.11 -1.75 -7.68
CA MET A 83 10.45 -1.53 -6.27
C MET A 83 10.80 -0.07 -5.95
N HIS A 84 11.46 0.64 -6.88
CA HIS A 84 11.86 2.05 -6.69
C HIS A 84 10.77 3.04 -7.08
N ARG A 85 9.74 2.55 -7.78
CA ARG A 85 8.63 3.36 -8.29
C ARG A 85 7.39 3.26 -7.41
N GLY A 86 7.43 2.41 -6.38
CA GLY A 86 6.38 2.33 -5.37
C GLY A 86 6.16 3.68 -4.68
N PHE A 87 4.91 4.00 -4.37
CA PHE A 87 4.57 5.26 -3.71
C PHE A 87 4.96 5.24 -2.23
N LEU A 88 5.68 6.28 -1.81
CA LEU A 88 5.84 6.59 -0.39
C LEU A 88 4.54 7.15 0.19
N PRO A 89 4.32 7.04 1.51
CA PRO A 89 3.04 7.43 2.13
C PRO A 89 2.66 8.89 1.90
N HIS A 90 3.63 9.82 1.90
CA HIS A 90 3.36 11.22 1.59
C HIS A 90 3.03 11.45 0.11
N GLU A 91 3.53 10.60 -0.79
CA GLU A 91 3.33 10.73 -2.23
C GLU A 91 1.95 10.27 -2.69
N VAL A 92 1.28 9.43 -1.88
CA VAL A 92 -0.12 9.04 -2.11
C VAL A 92 -1.03 10.26 -2.22
N PHE A 93 -0.73 11.33 -1.49
CA PHE A 93 -1.56 12.53 -1.50
C PHE A 93 -1.13 13.55 -2.56
N THR A 94 0.12 13.53 -3.02
CA THR A 94 0.66 14.53 -3.94
C THR A 94 0.66 14.08 -5.41
N GLN A 95 0.77 12.78 -5.66
CA GLN A 95 0.83 12.23 -7.01
C GLN A 95 -0.55 12.22 -7.69
N LYS A 96 -0.56 12.60 -8.97
CA LYS A 96 -1.78 12.66 -9.79
C LYS A 96 -1.91 11.52 -10.78
N LEU A 97 -0.80 10.88 -11.10
CA LEU A 97 -0.68 9.85 -12.14
C LEU A 97 -0.03 8.60 -11.58
N ILE A 98 -0.54 7.45 -11.99
CA ILE A 98 0.02 6.14 -11.66
C ILE A 98 0.18 5.34 -12.95
N GLU A 99 1.07 4.35 -12.94
CA GLU A 99 1.23 3.42 -14.06
C GLU A 99 0.80 2.02 -13.67
N CYS A 100 0.06 1.37 -14.58
CA CYS A 100 -0.27 -0.04 -14.41
C CYS A 100 0.90 -0.91 -14.88
N PRO A 101 1.51 -1.75 -14.02
CA PRO A 101 2.70 -2.52 -14.37
C PRO A 101 2.45 -3.63 -15.40
N LYS A 102 1.18 -3.97 -15.66
CA LYS A 102 0.82 -5.04 -16.61
C LYS A 102 0.62 -4.54 -18.03
N CYS A 103 0.04 -3.35 -18.21
CA CYS A 103 -0.21 -2.78 -19.53
C CYS A 103 0.61 -1.52 -19.83
N ASN A 104 1.45 -1.07 -18.89
CA ASN A 104 2.29 0.13 -18.95
C ASN A 104 1.51 1.40 -19.32
N GLN A 105 0.19 1.41 -19.07
CA GLN A 105 -0.67 2.56 -19.33
C GLN A 105 -0.69 3.47 -18.11
N VAL A 106 -0.63 4.78 -18.38
CA VAL A 106 -0.75 5.81 -17.36
C VAL A 106 -2.23 6.06 -17.06
N VAL A 107 -2.58 5.93 -15.78
CA VAL A 107 -3.94 6.07 -15.26
C VAL A 107 -4.01 7.32 -14.40
N LYS A 108 -5.11 8.06 -14.52
CA LYS A 108 -5.34 9.24 -13.68
C LYS A 108 -5.75 8.80 -12.28
N PHE A 109 -4.95 9.16 -11.28
CA PHE A 109 -5.21 8.85 -9.87
C PHE A 109 -5.98 9.97 -9.19
N ARG A 110 -5.61 11.23 -9.46
CA ARG A 110 -6.22 12.43 -8.89
C ARG A 110 -6.40 13.52 -9.95
N ASP A 111 -7.31 14.46 -9.71
CA ASP A 111 -7.53 15.65 -10.53
C ASP A 111 -6.46 16.74 -10.28
#